data_AF-A0A2U3LBT9-F1
#
_entry.id   AF-A0A2U3LBT9-F1
#
_cell.length_a   1.000
_cell.length_b   1.000
_cell.length_c   1.000
_cell.angle_alpha   90.00
_cell.angle_beta   90.00
_cell.angle_gamma   90.00
#
_symmetry.space_group_name_H-M   'P 1'
#
loop_
_entity.id
_entity.type
_entity.pdbx_description
1 polymer ?
#
loop_
_entity_poly.entity_id
_entity_poly.type
_entity_poly.pdbx_seq_one_letter_code
_entity_poly.pdbx_strand_id
1 'polypeptide(L)'
;MRCLLSVSLTAALAVVGELALSNLMQSSPLQKGVSVQMAVTSNAAAMPEADNKNAWIVAVTDDGKVYFGTDPVKLAGLEEAMKSRPRNRDQKLYVKADARVPFASVEKVLEAGREASFAAPILLTSQPERAAPGTIVPPKGLEVLVGPPAGSESPVVLALDSGQQGSMVEINNQRIPLTSLPNALRQVFQNRENKVVLVTAGGSLPFADVVHVIDVCRAAGARVVLDTPEL
;
A
#
# COMPACT_ATOMS: atom_id res chain seq x y z
N MET A 1 -76.05 -1.81 -25.16
CA MET A 1 -77.04 -2.72 -24.56
C MET A 1 -76.30 -3.92 -23.96
N ARG A 2 -76.45 -4.11 -22.64
CA ARG A 2 -76.42 -5.38 -21.86
C ARG A 2 -75.11 -6.21 -21.88
N CYS A 3 -74.28 -6.18 -20.83
CA CYS A 3 -74.37 -6.90 -19.54
C CYS A 3 -74.38 -8.44 -19.65
N LEU A 4 -73.30 -9.07 -19.15
CA LEU A 4 -73.22 -10.37 -18.45
C LEU A 4 -71.77 -10.48 -17.90
N LEU A 5 -71.48 -10.06 -16.66
CA LEU A 5 -71.56 -10.79 -15.37
C LEU A 5 -70.63 -12.03 -15.24
N SER A 6 -69.49 -11.80 -14.58
CA SER A 6 -68.88 -12.54 -13.44
C SER A 6 -68.89 -14.08 -13.36
N VAL A 7 -67.68 -14.67 -13.30
CA VAL A 7 -67.28 -15.82 -12.43
C VAL A 7 -65.77 -15.66 -12.14
N SER A 8 -65.37 -15.09 -11.00
CA SER A 8 -64.90 -15.75 -9.77
C SER A 8 -63.67 -16.67 -9.90
N LEU A 9 -62.56 -16.16 -9.33
CA LEU A 9 -61.72 -16.78 -8.28
C LEU A 9 -60.85 -18.02 -8.59
N THR A 10 -59.56 -17.88 -8.24
CA THR A 10 -58.52 -18.89 -7.92
C THR A 10 -57.76 -19.64 -9.04
N ALA A 11 -56.63 -19.06 -9.46
CA ALA A 11 -55.33 -19.73 -9.55
C ALA A 11 -54.25 -18.63 -9.38
N ALA A 12 -53.73 -18.34 -8.18
CA ALA A 12 -52.73 -19.13 -7.46
C ALA A 12 -51.58 -19.61 -8.37
N LEU A 13 -50.57 -18.76 -8.60
CA LEU A 13 -49.18 -19.09 -8.23
C LEU A 13 -48.31 -17.84 -8.33
N ALA A 14 -47.68 -17.53 -7.20
CA ALA A 14 -46.66 -16.51 -7.08
C ALA A 14 -45.43 -16.86 -7.93
N VAL A 15 -44.98 -15.92 -8.76
CA VAL A 15 -43.56 -15.85 -9.16
C VAL A 15 -42.98 -14.64 -8.45
N VAL A 16 -42.83 -14.80 -7.14
CA VAL A 16 -41.94 -14.00 -6.29
C VAL A 16 -40.95 -15.01 -5.72
N GLY A 17 -39.66 -14.81 -6.00
CA GLY A 17 -38.56 -15.74 -5.72
C GLY A 17 -38.21 -16.56 -6.96
N GLU A 18 -36.99 -16.59 -7.50
CA GLU A 18 -35.68 -16.46 -6.87
C GLU A 18 -34.70 -15.73 -7.80
N LEU A 19 -34.39 -14.46 -7.53
CA LEU A 19 -33.04 -13.97 -7.81
C LEU A 19 -32.18 -14.54 -6.69
N ALA A 20 -31.79 -15.81 -6.85
CA ALA A 20 -30.78 -16.41 -6.00
C ALA A 20 -29.55 -15.51 -6.06
N LEU A 21 -29.25 -14.85 -4.93
CA LEU A 21 -27.95 -14.28 -4.60
C LEU A 21 -26.93 -15.41 -4.60
N SER A 22 -26.57 -15.93 -5.77
CA SER A 22 -25.40 -16.74 -5.97
C SER A 22 -24.18 -15.82 -6.00
N ASN A 23 -23.96 -15.07 -4.92
CA ASN A 23 -22.60 -14.86 -4.44
C ASN A 23 -22.12 -16.23 -3.96
N LEU A 24 -21.84 -17.12 -4.92
CA LEU A 24 -20.96 -18.24 -4.70
C LEU A 24 -19.70 -17.60 -4.15
N MET A 25 -19.50 -17.78 -2.85
CA MET A 25 -18.22 -17.60 -2.19
C MET A 25 -17.25 -18.53 -2.88
N GLN A 26 -16.73 -18.11 -4.03
CA GLN A 26 -15.56 -18.69 -4.63
C GLN A 26 -14.43 -18.27 -3.70
N SER A 27 -14.16 -19.10 -2.70
CA SER A 27 -12.90 -19.02 -1.98
C SER A 27 -11.81 -19.25 -3.02
N SER A 28 -11.26 -18.17 -3.56
CA SER A 28 -10.03 -18.25 -4.36
C SER A 28 -9.02 -19.05 -3.54
N PRO A 29 -8.38 -20.08 -4.11
CA PRO A 29 -7.40 -20.86 -3.36
C PRO A 29 -6.33 -19.91 -2.81
N LEU A 30 -6.04 -20.03 -1.51
CA LEU A 30 -5.00 -19.23 -0.85
C LEU A 30 -3.70 -19.36 -1.65
N GLN A 31 -3.17 -18.21 -2.08
CA GLN A 31 -1.97 -18.19 -2.89
C GLN A 31 -0.76 -18.47 -2.03
N LYS A 32 0.15 -19.31 -2.53
CA LYS A 32 1.46 -19.50 -1.91
C LYS A 32 2.24 -18.20 -2.09
N GLY A 33 2.62 -17.57 -0.99
CA GLY A 33 3.39 -16.33 -0.98
C GLY A 33 4.58 -16.41 -0.02
N VAL A 34 5.45 -15.41 -0.08
CA VAL A 34 6.55 -15.25 0.88
C VAL A 34 6.00 -14.66 2.17
N SER A 35 6.25 -15.31 3.31
CA SER A 35 5.82 -14.81 4.63
C SER A 35 6.90 -13.91 5.22
N VAL A 36 6.53 -12.71 5.66
CA VAL A 36 7.42 -11.76 6.38
C VAL A 36 6.62 -11.05 7.46
N GLN A 37 7.30 -10.59 8.50
CA GLN A 37 6.69 -9.77 9.54
C GLN A 37 6.52 -8.34 9.03
N MET A 38 5.32 -7.96 8.57
CA MET A 38 5.10 -6.63 7.99
C MET A 38 5.07 -5.52 9.04
N ALA A 39 5.42 -4.30 8.63
CA ALA A 39 5.23 -3.10 9.44
C ALA A 39 3.73 -2.87 9.74
N VAL A 40 3.44 -2.43 10.96
CA VAL A 40 2.06 -2.22 11.44
C VAL A 40 1.65 -0.76 11.22
N THR A 41 0.47 -0.54 10.67
CA THR A 41 -0.06 0.79 10.32
C THR A 41 -1.53 0.94 10.70
N SER A 42 -2.04 2.17 10.70
CA SER A 42 -3.44 2.49 11.02
C SER A 42 -4.21 3.10 9.86
N ASN A 43 -3.54 3.63 8.83
CA ASN A 43 -4.17 4.40 7.75
C ASN A 43 -3.95 3.79 6.35
N ALA A 44 -3.61 2.50 6.29
CA ALA A 44 -3.45 1.77 5.03
C ALA A 44 -4.80 1.47 4.36
N ALA A 45 -4.82 1.54 3.03
CA ALA A 45 -6.02 1.26 2.22
C ALA A 45 -6.07 -0.22 1.81
N ALA A 46 -7.27 -0.74 1.54
CA ALA A 46 -7.45 -2.10 1.04
C ALA A 46 -6.88 -2.25 -0.39
N MET A 47 -6.14 -3.33 -0.61
CA MET A 47 -5.44 -3.68 -1.84
C MET A 47 -5.86 -5.08 -2.32
N PRO A 48 -7.14 -5.32 -2.65
CA PRO A 48 -7.63 -6.63 -3.07
C PRO A 48 -6.89 -7.17 -4.31
N GLU A 49 -6.43 -6.26 -5.18
CA GLU A 49 -5.64 -6.60 -6.37
C GLU A 49 -4.29 -7.24 -6.05
N ALA A 50 -3.78 -7.10 -4.82
CA ALA A 50 -2.56 -7.77 -4.38
C ALA A 50 -2.75 -9.29 -4.22
N ASP A 51 -3.98 -9.78 -4.03
CA ASP A 51 -4.27 -11.22 -3.99
C ASP A 51 -4.46 -11.84 -5.39
N ASN A 52 -4.34 -11.05 -6.47
CA ASN A 52 -4.50 -11.57 -7.82
C ASN A 52 -3.29 -12.42 -8.24
N LYS A 53 -3.51 -13.49 -9.02
CA LYS A 53 -2.44 -14.40 -9.49
C LYS A 53 -1.35 -13.69 -10.30
N ASN A 54 -1.71 -12.61 -10.97
CA ASN A 54 -0.80 -11.80 -11.77
C ASN A 54 -0.29 -10.56 -11.01
N ALA A 55 -0.56 -10.42 -9.71
CA ALA A 55 -0.07 -9.30 -8.92
C ALA A 55 1.46 -9.22 -8.99
N TRP A 56 1.97 -8.00 -9.16
CA TRP A 56 3.40 -7.74 -9.14
C TRP A 56 3.81 -7.49 -7.70
N ILE A 57 4.21 -8.56 -7.02
CA ILE A 57 4.66 -8.50 -5.64
C ILE A 57 6.17 -8.66 -5.62
N VAL A 58 6.88 -7.75 -4.95
CA VAL A 58 8.27 -7.98 -4.53
C VAL A 58 8.28 -8.15 -3.02
N ALA A 59 8.85 -9.25 -2.55
CA ALA A 59 9.00 -9.53 -1.13
C ALA A 59 10.46 -9.39 -0.68
N VAL A 60 10.69 -8.77 0.47
CA VAL A 60 12.01 -8.66 1.11
C VAL A 60 11.94 -9.28 2.51
N THR A 61 12.70 -10.34 2.73
CA THR A 61 12.75 -11.07 4.01
C THR A 61 13.71 -10.40 5.00
N ASP A 62 13.70 -10.85 6.26
CA ASP A 62 14.54 -10.27 7.32
C ASP A 62 16.05 -10.48 7.11
N ASP A 63 16.43 -11.57 6.45
CA ASP A 63 17.81 -11.83 6.02
C ASP A 63 18.20 -11.08 4.73
N GLY A 64 17.31 -10.24 4.21
CA GLY A 64 17.54 -9.40 3.03
C GLY A 64 17.36 -10.13 1.69
N LYS A 65 16.92 -11.39 1.67
CA LYS A 65 16.59 -12.05 0.39
C LYS A 65 15.37 -11.39 -0.26
N VAL A 66 15.45 -11.26 -1.57
CA VAL A 66 14.42 -10.65 -2.41
C VAL A 66 13.75 -11.72 -3.26
N TYR A 67 12.43 -11.60 -3.38
CA TYR A 67 11.61 -12.48 -4.20
C TYR A 67 10.73 -11.64 -5.12
N PHE A 68 10.60 -12.05 -6.37
CA PHE A 68 9.60 -11.50 -7.28
C PHE A 68 8.49 -12.54 -7.47
N GLY A 69 7.30 -12.24 -6.95
CA GLY A 69 6.25 -13.23 -6.69
C GLY A 69 6.72 -14.22 -5.62
N THR A 70 6.97 -15.46 -6.02
CA THR A 70 7.54 -16.51 -5.16
C THR A 70 8.96 -16.90 -5.54
N ASP A 71 9.48 -16.34 -6.63
CA ASP A 71 10.76 -16.74 -7.20
C ASP A 71 11.88 -15.92 -6.57
N PRO A 72 12.91 -16.56 -5.99
CA PRO A 72 14.04 -15.84 -5.42
C PRO A 72 14.84 -15.15 -6.53
N VAL A 73 15.16 -13.87 -6.32
CA VAL A 73 15.92 -13.07 -7.27
C VAL A 73 17.06 -12.35 -6.55
N LYS A 74 18.19 -12.19 -7.22
CA LYS A 74 19.26 -11.31 -6.71
C LYS A 74 18.80 -9.87 -6.86
N LEU A 75 19.05 -9.04 -5.85
CA LEU A 75 18.66 -7.63 -5.87
C LEU A 75 19.18 -6.89 -7.11
N ALA A 76 20.43 -7.14 -7.51
CA ALA A 76 21.03 -6.57 -8.72
C ALA A 76 20.38 -7.05 -10.04
N GLY A 77 19.67 -8.17 -10.04
CA GLY A 77 18.96 -8.70 -11.22
C GLY A 77 17.45 -8.48 -11.16
N LEU A 78 16.92 -7.80 -10.13
CA LEU A 78 15.49 -7.58 -9.97
C LEU A 78 14.92 -6.73 -11.11
N GLU A 79 15.62 -5.67 -11.49
CA GLU A 79 15.19 -4.77 -12.57
C GLU A 79 15.01 -5.51 -13.90
N GLU A 80 15.99 -6.34 -14.29
CA GLU A 80 15.92 -7.17 -15.50
C GLU A 80 14.77 -8.21 -15.41
N ALA A 81 14.60 -8.84 -14.25
CA ALA A 81 13.49 -9.75 -13.99
C ALA A 81 12.12 -9.05 -14.10
N MET A 82 12.04 -7.79 -13.68
CA MET A 82 10.84 -6.97 -13.83
C MET A 82 10.61 -6.57 -15.30
N LYS A 83 11.63 -6.08 -16.01
CA LYS A 83 11.51 -5.67 -17.42
C LYS A 83 11.19 -6.83 -18.37
N SER A 84 11.57 -8.06 -18.03
CA SER A 84 11.29 -9.25 -18.84
C SER A 84 9.87 -9.81 -18.66
N ARG A 85 9.13 -9.41 -17.61
CA ARG A 85 7.77 -9.91 -17.36
C ARG A 85 6.74 -8.98 -18.03
N PRO A 86 5.81 -9.51 -18.86
CA PRO A 86 4.74 -8.70 -19.46
C PRO A 86 3.86 -8.05 -18.39
N ARG A 87 3.57 -6.75 -18.55
CA ARG A 87 2.80 -5.94 -17.61
C ARG A 87 1.64 -5.22 -18.28
N ASN A 88 0.49 -5.18 -17.61
CA ASN A 88 -0.60 -4.28 -17.99
C ASN A 88 -0.29 -2.84 -17.58
N ARG A 89 -0.75 -1.84 -18.34
CA ARG A 89 -0.45 -0.42 -18.07
C ARG A 89 -0.87 0.03 -16.67
N ASP A 90 -2.03 -0.44 -16.21
CA ASP A 90 -2.63 -0.05 -14.93
C ASP A 90 -2.21 -0.96 -13.77
N GLN A 91 -1.28 -1.88 -14.01
CA GLN A 91 -0.82 -2.82 -13.00
C GLN A 91 0.08 -2.12 -11.99
N LYS A 92 -0.19 -2.37 -10.71
CA LYS A 92 0.55 -1.81 -9.57
C LYS A 92 1.66 -2.74 -9.12
N LEU A 93 2.72 -2.16 -8.59
CA LEU A 93 3.78 -2.85 -7.86
C LEU A 93 3.43 -2.84 -6.37
N TYR A 94 3.38 -4.01 -5.77
CA TYR A 94 3.23 -4.21 -4.33
C TYR A 94 4.59 -4.62 -3.75
N VAL A 95 5.03 -3.92 -2.71
CA VAL A 95 6.28 -4.24 -2.01
C VAL A 95 5.93 -4.70 -0.61
N LYS A 96 6.34 -5.92 -0.25
CA LYS A 96 6.12 -6.49 1.08
C LYS A 96 7.46 -6.80 1.73
N ALA A 97 7.82 -6.09 2.77
CA ALA A 97 9.11 -6.29 3.44
C ALA A 97 8.96 -6.62 4.91
N ASP A 98 9.92 -7.37 5.47
CA ASP A 98 10.04 -7.54 6.91
C ASP A 98 10.29 -6.17 7.56
N ALA A 99 9.57 -5.90 8.64
CA ALA A 99 9.59 -4.64 9.37
C ALA A 99 11.00 -4.25 9.84
N ARG A 100 11.87 -5.23 10.06
CA ARG A 100 13.22 -5.06 10.62
C ARG A 100 14.30 -4.92 9.56
N VAL A 101 13.99 -5.17 8.29
CA VAL A 101 15.00 -5.09 7.23
C VAL A 101 15.47 -3.63 7.08
N PRO A 102 16.77 -3.37 6.84
CA PRO A 102 17.25 -2.02 6.56
C PRO A 102 16.53 -1.42 5.35
N PHE A 103 16.16 -0.15 5.44
CA PHE A 103 15.45 0.56 4.40
C PHE A 103 16.21 0.57 3.07
N ALA A 104 17.55 0.56 3.09
CA ALA A 104 18.39 0.47 1.89
C ALA A 104 18.07 -0.75 1.00
N SER A 105 17.63 -1.87 1.57
CA SER A 105 17.22 -3.04 0.79
C SER A 105 15.90 -2.78 0.05
N VAL A 106 14.97 -2.07 0.69
CA VAL A 106 13.67 -1.72 0.11
C VAL A 106 13.81 -0.57 -0.90
N GLU A 107 14.67 0.40 -0.62
CA GLU A 107 15.03 1.51 -1.51
C GLU A 107 15.49 1.00 -2.88
N LYS A 108 16.37 -0.01 -2.91
CA LYS A 108 16.81 -0.64 -4.17
C LYS A 108 15.68 -1.37 -4.91
N VAL A 109 14.71 -1.94 -4.18
CA VAL A 109 13.50 -2.54 -4.78
C VAL A 109 12.60 -1.47 -5.40
N LEU A 110 12.44 -0.35 -4.70
CA LEU A 110 11.66 0.79 -5.16
C LEU A 110 12.29 1.42 -6.41
N GLU A 111 13.62 1.54 -6.44
CA GLU A 111 14.36 2.01 -7.61
C GLU A 111 14.24 1.07 -8.80
N ALA A 112 14.42 -0.24 -8.61
CA ALA A 112 14.16 -1.23 -9.66
C ALA A 112 12.71 -1.17 -10.18
N GLY A 113 11.75 -0.89 -9.30
CA GLY A 113 10.37 -0.63 -9.66
C GLY A 113 10.19 0.63 -10.50
N ARG A 114 10.84 1.73 -10.11
CA ARG A 114 10.85 2.99 -10.86
C ARG A 114 11.40 2.79 -12.27
N GLU A 115 12.54 2.10 -12.39
CA GLU A 115 13.18 1.75 -13.67
C GLU A 115 12.32 0.82 -14.54
N ALA A 116 11.49 -0.02 -13.89
CA ALA A 116 10.43 -0.79 -14.54
C ALA A 116 9.12 -0.01 -14.76
N SER A 117 9.16 1.33 -14.67
CA SER A 117 8.03 2.25 -14.87
C SER A 117 6.88 2.07 -13.87
N PHE A 118 7.19 1.78 -12.61
CA PHE A 118 6.26 1.85 -11.48
C PHE A 118 6.55 3.10 -10.63
N ALA A 119 5.93 4.23 -10.99
CA ALA A 119 6.12 5.50 -10.28
C ALA A 119 5.37 5.59 -8.93
N ALA A 120 4.36 4.74 -8.72
CA ALA A 120 3.50 4.75 -7.53
C ALA A 120 3.39 3.35 -6.90
N PRO A 121 4.48 2.80 -6.33
CA PRO A 121 4.43 1.51 -5.66
C PRO A 121 3.60 1.55 -4.38
N ILE A 122 3.08 0.40 -3.97
CA ILE A 122 2.27 0.22 -2.77
C ILE A 122 3.04 -0.62 -1.76
N LEU A 123 3.35 -0.04 -0.61
CA LEU A 123 3.97 -0.73 0.51
C LEU A 123 2.89 -1.52 1.25
N LEU A 124 2.97 -2.85 1.24
CA LEU A 124 2.05 -3.71 1.97
C LEU A 124 2.39 -3.70 3.46
N THR A 125 1.35 -3.59 4.27
CA THR A 125 1.44 -3.39 5.72
C THR A 125 0.43 -4.28 6.46
N SER A 126 0.67 -4.49 7.74
CA SER A 126 -0.29 -5.14 8.63
C SER A 126 -1.13 -4.08 9.34
N GLN A 127 -2.41 -4.35 9.56
CA GLN A 127 -3.24 -3.53 10.44
C GLN A 127 -3.89 -4.45 11.48
N PRO A 128 -4.00 -4.02 12.74
CA PRO A 128 -4.70 -4.78 13.77
C PRO A 128 -6.21 -4.68 13.52
N GLU A 129 -6.71 -5.46 12.57
CA GLU A 129 -8.14 -5.61 12.29
C GLU A 129 -8.60 -6.98 12.76
N ARG A 130 -9.66 -7.00 13.58
CA ARG A 130 -10.28 -8.25 14.01
C ARG A 130 -11.16 -8.75 12.87
N ALA A 131 -10.63 -9.64 12.04
CA ALA A 131 -11.42 -10.32 11.04
C ALA A 131 -12.66 -10.97 11.70
N ALA A 132 -13.84 -10.71 11.18
CA ALA A 132 -15.02 -11.45 11.59
C ALA A 132 -14.85 -12.91 11.14
N PRO A 133 -15.30 -13.91 11.94
CA PRO A 133 -15.26 -15.29 11.51
C PRO A 133 -15.95 -15.47 10.15
N GLY A 134 -15.22 -16.02 9.17
CA GLY A 134 -15.73 -16.24 7.80
C GLY A 134 -15.52 -15.08 6.82
N THR A 135 -14.85 -13.98 7.18
CA THR A 135 -14.52 -12.90 6.25
C THR A 135 -13.08 -12.96 5.77
N ILE A 136 -12.87 -12.82 4.45
CA ILE A 136 -11.55 -12.60 3.85
C ILE A 136 -11.20 -11.12 4.04
N VAL A 137 -10.10 -10.85 4.74
CA VAL A 137 -9.57 -9.49 4.89
C VAL A 137 -8.58 -9.24 3.75
N PRO A 138 -8.83 -8.25 2.88
CA PRO A 138 -7.90 -7.94 1.81
C PRO A 138 -6.58 -7.41 2.37
N PRO A 139 -5.45 -7.61 1.66
CA PRO A 139 -4.18 -6.97 1.98
C PRO A 139 -4.36 -5.46 2.13
N LYS A 140 -3.55 -4.85 2.99
CA LYS A 140 -3.56 -3.40 3.22
C LYS A 140 -2.25 -2.80 2.76
N GLY A 141 -2.28 -1.59 2.21
CA GLY A 141 -1.06 -0.92 1.79
C GLY A 141 -1.13 0.61 1.79
N LEU A 142 0.06 1.20 1.82
CA LEU A 142 0.30 2.63 1.68
C LEU A 142 0.92 2.89 0.31
N GLU A 143 0.24 3.67 -0.52
CA GLU A 143 0.79 4.13 -1.78
C GLU A 143 1.81 5.25 -1.52
N VAL A 144 2.97 5.11 -2.15
CA VAL A 144 4.06 6.10 -2.15
C VAL A 144 4.44 6.40 -3.59
N LEU A 145 5.05 7.55 -3.80
CA LEU A 145 5.65 7.93 -5.08
C LEU A 145 7.16 7.79 -4.98
N VAL A 146 7.80 7.42 -6.07
CA VAL A 146 9.26 7.31 -6.17
C VAL A 146 9.77 8.20 -7.29
N GLY A 147 10.90 8.85 -7.06
CA GLY A 147 11.47 9.87 -7.95
C GLY A 147 11.08 11.30 -7.56
N PRO A 148 11.46 12.30 -8.38
CA PRO A 148 11.36 13.69 -8.00
C PRO A 148 9.90 14.12 -7.77
N PRO A 149 9.64 14.97 -6.76
CA PRO A 149 8.31 15.48 -6.48
C PRO A 149 7.81 16.29 -7.69
N ALA A 150 6.72 15.84 -8.30
CA ALA A 150 6.11 16.54 -9.43
C ALA A 150 5.23 17.70 -8.94
N GLY A 151 5.46 18.91 -9.45
CA GLY A 151 4.66 20.10 -9.20
C GLY A 151 5.51 21.37 -9.07
N SER A 152 4.85 22.54 -9.10
CA SER A 152 5.51 23.84 -8.95
C SER A 152 5.70 24.28 -7.49
N GLU A 153 5.06 23.59 -6.54
CA GLU A 153 5.18 23.90 -5.11
C GLU A 153 6.28 23.10 -4.44
N SER A 154 7.06 23.75 -3.59
CA SER A 154 8.10 23.08 -2.80
C SER A 154 7.46 22.10 -1.80
N PRO A 155 7.80 20.79 -1.87
CA PRO A 155 7.28 19.80 -0.95
C PRO A 155 7.73 20.10 0.47
N VAL A 156 6.99 19.60 1.46
CA VAL A 156 7.46 19.57 2.84
C VAL A 156 8.54 18.51 2.92
N VAL A 157 9.77 18.88 3.28
CA VAL A 157 10.87 17.92 3.43
C VAL A 157 10.83 17.36 4.84
N LEU A 158 10.81 16.03 4.94
CA LEU A 158 10.80 15.28 6.17
C LEU A 158 11.98 14.29 6.17
N ALA A 159 13.00 14.57 6.97
CA ALA A 159 14.14 13.68 7.13
C ALA A 159 13.98 12.82 8.39
N LEU A 160 14.21 11.52 8.28
CA LEU A 160 14.27 10.59 9.41
C LEU A 160 15.72 10.41 9.83
N ASP A 161 15.98 10.58 11.13
CA ASP A 161 17.30 10.36 11.73
C ASP A 161 17.23 9.30 12.84
N SER A 162 18.24 8.44 12.88
CA SER A 162 18.43 7.43 13.92
C SER A 162 18.97 8.11 15.18
N GLY A 163 18.10 8.76 15.94
CA GLY A 163 18.45 9.38 17.22
C GLY A 163 18.76 8.35 18.31
N GLN A 164 19.78 8.61 19.13
CA GLN A 164 20.10 7.85 20.35
C GLN A 164 18.96 7.86 21.40
N GLN A 165 17.99 8.77 21.25
CA GLN A 165 16.94 9.09 22.23
C GLN A 165 15.54 9.07 21.59
N GLY A 166 15.26 8.03 20.82
CA GLY A 166 14.01 7.85 20.07
C GLY A 166 14.09 8.36 18.63
N SER A 167 13.19 7.90 17.78
CA SER A 167 13.12 8.30 16.37
C SER A 167 12.78 9.80 16.30
N MET A 168 13.76 10.59 15.89
CA MET A 168 13.61 12.03 15.66
C MET A 168 13.34 12.26 14.19
N VAL A 169 12.53 13.26 13.88
CA VAL A 169 12.27 13.67 12.50
C VAL A 169 12.54 15.15 12.35
N GLU A 170 13.08 15.54 11.22
CA GLU A 170 13.28 16.93 10.86
C GLU A 170 12.27 17.33 9.80
N ILE A 171 11.40 18.27 10.13
CA ILE A 171 10.41 18.84 9.22
C ILE A 171 10.81 20.29 8.92
N ASN A 172 11.06 20.62 7.64
CA ASN A 172 11.48 21.96 7.22
C ASN A 172 12.61 22.56 8.11
N ASN A 173 13.67 21.78 8.37
CA ASN A 173 14.81 22.13 9.24
C ASN A 173 14.49 22.29 10.75
N GLN A 174 13.31 21.87 11.20
CA GLN A 174 12.96 21.82 12.62
C GLN A 174 12.96 20.38 13.11
N ARG A 175 13.87 20.06 14.04
CA ARG A 175 13.96 18.73 14.66
C ARG A 175 12.90 18.58 15.75
N ILE A 176 12.05 17.56 15.60
CA ILE A 176 10.97 17.26 16.52
C ILE A 176 10.92 15.75 16.83
N PRO A 177 10.37 15.34 17.99
CA PRO A 177 10.06 13.94 18.25
C PRO A 177 9.02 13.42 17.24
N LEU A 178 9.15 12.16 16.82
CA LEU A 178 8.19 11.51 15.91
C LEU A 178 6.74 11.56 16.44
N THR A 179 6.53 11.50 17.76
CA THR A 179 5.21 11.64 18.39
C THR A 179 4.55 12.99 18.16
N SER A 180 5.33 14.04 17.91
CA SER A 180 4.85 15.40 17.62
C SER A 180 4.57 15.62 16.13
N LEU A 181 5.03 14.72 15.26
CA LEU A 181 4.88 14.83 13.80
C LEU A 181 3.42 15.01 13.35
N PRO A 182 2.41 14.30 13.90
CA PRO A 182 1.02 14.49 13.49
C PRO A 182 0.50 15.93 13.72
N ASN A 183 0.90 16.55 14.84
CA ASN A 183 0.53 17.94 15.14
C ASN A 183 1.27 18.91 14.21
N ALA A 184 2.56 18.68 13.98
CA ALA A 184 3.38 19.51 13.10
C ALA A 184 2.87 19.50 11.65
N LEU A 185 2.56 18.32 11.10
CA LEU A 185 2.00 18.19 9.75
C LEU A 185 0.65 18.91 9.62
N ARG A 186 -0.22 18.78 10.63
CA ARG A 186 -1.51 19.51 10.65
C ARG A 186 -1.28 21.02 10.56
N GLN A 187 -0.33 21.57 11.32
CA GLN A 187 0.00 22.98 11.29
C GLN A 187 0.58 23.42 9.94
N VAL A 188 1.53 22.66 9.40
CA VAL A 188 2.17 22.97 8.09
C VAL A 188 1.15 22.95 6.94
N PHE A 189 0.14 22.07 7.02
CA PHE A 189 -0.86 21.93 5.98
C PHE A 189 -2.11 22.80 6.12
N GLN A 190 -2.25 23.60 7.18
CA GLN A 190 -3.41 24.48 7.36
C GLN A 190 -3.57 25.49 6.21
N ASN A 191 -2.46 25.98 5.68
CA ASN A 191 -2.44 27.01 4.64
C ASN A 191 -1.95 26.49 3.28
N ARG A 192 -2.00 25.17 3.06
CA ARG A 192 -1.53 24.55 1.82
C ARG A 192 -2.68 23.83 1.11
N GLU A 193 -2.90 24.19 -0.16
CA GLU A 193 -3.83 23.48 -1.03
C GLU A 193 -3.26 22.12 -1.45
N ASN A 194 -1.96 22.06 -1.76
CA ASN A 194 -1.27 20.82 -2.09
C ASN A 194 -0.44 20.29 -0.90
N LYS A 195 -0.69 19.04 -0.52
CA LYS A 195 -0.04 18.37 0.61
C LYS A 195 0.89 17.29 0.09
N VAL A 196 2.09 17.70 -0.34
CA VAL A 196 3.16 16.76 -0.74
C VAL A 196 4.25 16.78 0.31
N VAL A 197 4.64 15.58 0.77
CA VAL A 197 5.80 15.38 1.65
C VAL A 197 6.85 14.61 0.88
N LEU A 198 8.06 15.16 0.83
CA LEU A 198 9.26 14.43 0.43
C LEU A 198 9.87 13.82 1.69
N VAL A 199 9.90 12.50 1.75
CA VAL A 199 10.46 11.74 2.86
C VAL A 199 11.85 11.26 2.48
N THR A 200 12.85 11.70 3.23
CA THR A 200 14.24 11.27 3.12
C THR A 200 14.56 10.41 4.35
N ALA A 201 15.09 9.21 4.14
CA ALA A 201 15.38 8.28 5.23
C ALA A 201 16.78 7.69 5.05
N GLY A 202 17.56 7.61 6.13
CA GLY A 202 18.84 6.91 6.11
C GLY A 202 18.64 5.42 5.84
N GLY A 203 19.42 4.85 4.92
CA GLY A 203 19.28 3.45 4.50
C GLY A 203 19.49 2.39 5.61
N SER A 204 20.11 2.76 6.74
CA SER A 204 20.27 1.89 7.91
C SER A 204 19.04 1.82 8.81
N LEU A 205 18.05 2.71 8.62
CA LEU A 205 16.82 2.71 9.41
C LEU A 205 16.02 1.42 9.15
N PRO A 206 15.36 0.86 10.17
CA PRO A 206 14.41 -0.22 9.97
C PRO A 206 13.28 0.23 9.04
N PHE A 207 12.85 -0.66 8.13
CA PHE A 207 11.74 -0.38 7.22
C PHE A 207 10.46 0.02 7.96
N ALA A 208 10.21 -0.54 9.14
CA ALA A 208 9.07 -0.19 9.98
C ALA A 208 8.98 1.31 10.32
N ASP A 209 10.12 1.94 10.63
CA ASP A 209 10.17 3.34 11.05
C ASP A 209 9.80 4.26 9.89
N VAL A 210 10.29 3.93 8.69
CA VAL A 210 9.94 4.65 7.45
C VAL A 210 8.45 4.49 7.15
N VAL A 211 7.92 3.27 7.24
CA VAL A 211 6.49 2.99 7.03
C VAL A 211 5.62 3.74 8.04
N HIS A 212 6.03 3.80 9.30
CA HIS A 212 5.29 4.54 10.32
C HIS A 212 5.18 6.03 9.99
N VAL A 213 6.28 6.65 9.53
CA VAL A 213 6.27 8.04 9.09
C VAL A 213 5.36 8.24 7.88
N ILE A 214 5.42 7.34 6.88
CA ILE A 214 4.54 7.38 5.71
C ILE A 214 3.07 7.29 6.16
N ASP A 215 2.75 6.41 7.09
CA ASP A 215 1.38 6.25 7.64
C ASP A 215 0.89 7.55 8.28
N VAL A 216 1.73 8.20 9.10
CA VAL A 216 1.42 9.50 9.73
C VAL A 216 1.23 10.60 8.69
N CYS A 217 2.06 10.65 7.64
CA CYS A 217 1.90 11.60 6.55
C CYS A 217 0.61 11.38 5.77
N ARG A 218 0.27 10.12 5.48
CA ARG A 218 -0.97 9.74 4.79
C ARG A 218 -2.20 10.08 5.63
N ALA A 219 -2.15 9.88 6.95
CA ALA A 219 -3.20 10.29 7.89
C ALA A 219 -3.44 11.80 7.89
N ALA A 220 -2.39 12.61 7.64
CA ALA A 220 -2.51 14.06 7.49
C ALA A 220 -3.05 14.49 6.11
N GLY A 221 -3.40 13.55 5.24
CA GLY A 221 -3.89 13.78 3.88
C GLY A 221 -2.77 14.11 2.88
N ALA A 222 -1.52 13.79 3.18
CA ALA A 222 -0.41 14.05 2.30
C ALA A 222 -0.19 12.93 1.27
N ARG A 223 0.22 13.34 0.06
CA ARG A 223 0.90 12.45 -0.89
C ARG A 223 2.37 12.37 -0.49
N VAL A 224 2.87 11.15 -0.36
CA VAL A 224 4.24 10.89 0.09
C VAL A 224 5.10 10.54 -1.11
N VAL A 225 6.20 11.26 -1.27
CA VAL A 225 7.27 10.99 -2.22
C VAL A 225 8.46 10.48 -1.41
N LEU A 226 8.99 9.32 -1.77
CA LEU A 226 10.24 8.82 -1.20
C LEU A 226 11.40 9.32 -2.06
N ASP A 227 12.34 9.96 -1.38
CA ASP A 227 13.62 10.34 -1.97
C ASP A 227 14.47 9.06 -2.11
N THR A 228 14.48 8.49 -3.31
CA THR A 228 15.42 7.42 -3.67
C THR A 228 16.58 8.10 -4.41
N PRO A 229 17.75 8.28 -3.77
CA PRO A 229 18.91 8.85 -4.47
C PRO A 229 19.23 7.99 -5.69
N GLU A 230 19.30 8.63 -6.86
CA GLU A 230 19.84 8.01 -8.06
C GLU A 230 21.29 7.62 -7.77
N LEU A 231 21.60 6.32 -7.78
CA LEU A 231 22.94 5.79 -7.54
C LEU A 231 23.85 5.96 -8.76
#